data_AF-A0A3D0SBP7-F1
#
_entry.id   AF-A0A3D0SBP7-F1
#
_cell.length_a   1.000
_cell.length_b   1.000
_cell.length_c   1.000
_cell.angle_alpha   90.00
_cell.angle_beta   90.00
_cell.angle_gamma   90.00
#
_symmetry.space_group_name_H-M   'P 1'
#
loop_
_entity.id
_entity.type
_entity.pdbx_description
1 polymer ?
#
loop_
_entity_poly.entity_id
_entity_poly.type
_entity_poly.pdbx_seq_one_letter_code
_entity_poly.pdbx_strand_id
1 'polypeptide(L)'
;MSTLLPGWRAWSARWAITLVATLVSTWALDAVATVAGVTLAASEVLQPAPHAVVVALLVLSYVTWGAGLRVNLRANWRLLEDTGTSTNALSKMLFDLLRRRSSSRRSLYAASALGYVIPEIAKEAPYYAGAFGAAVLTDSVDATHALIFLAGANLGAALYEYAVGRLTRGYLDGRSRRVARAS
;
A
#
# COMPACT_ATOMS: atom_id res chain seq x y z
N MET A 1 -1.93 40.05 -10.47
CA MET A 1 -0.89 39.87 -9.42
C MET A 1 -1.22 38.63 -8.60
N SER A 2 -0.84 37.45 -9.09
CA SER A 2 -0.96 36.20 -8.33
C SER A 2 0.31 36.01 -7.51
N THR A 3 0.18 36.07 -6.19
CA THR A 3 1.23 35.75 -5.21
C THR A 3 1.67 34.30 -5.40
N LEU A 4 2.69 34.09 -6.24
CA LEU A 4 3.47 32.87 -6.27
C LEU A 4 4.10 32.74 -4.88
N LEU A 5 3.60 31.81 -4.07
CA LEU A 5 4.24 31.46 -2.82
C LEU A 5 5.72 31.17 -3.10
N PRO A 6 6.65 31.68 -2.28
CA PRO A 6 8.07 31.35 -2.40
C PRO A 6 8.24 29.84 -2.56
N GLY A 7 9.11 29.40 -3.47
CA GLY A 7 9.23 27.97 -3.82
C GLY A 7 9.40 27.03 -2.62
N TRP A 8 9.99 27.53 -1.52
CA TRP A 8 10.12 26.80 -0.27
C TRP A 8 8.78 26.53 0.44
N ARG A 9 7.81 27.46 0.43
CA ARG A 9 6.48 27.25 1.05
C ARG A 9 5.67 26.20 0.31
N ALA A 10 5.70 26.25 -1.02
CA ALA A 10 5.04 25.25 -1.86
C ALA A 10 5.65 23.85 -1.67
N TRP A 11 6.98 23.78 -1.53
CA TRP A 11 7.69 22.54 -1.24
C TRP A 11 7.32 21.97 0.14
N SER A 12 7.34 22.81 1.19
CA SER A 12 6.97 22.39 2.55
C SER A 12 5.52 21.92 2.63
N ALA A 13 4.59 22.62 1.96
CA ALA A 13 3.19 22.22 1.91
C ALA A 13 3.00 20.83 1.27
N ARG A 14 3.71 20.52 0.18
CA ARG A 14 3.65 19.20 -0.48
C ARG A 14 4.19 18.08 0.42
N TRP A 15 5.23 18.36 1.19
CA TRP A 15 5.75 17.43 2.19
C TRP A 15 4.79 17.23 3.35
N ALA A 16 4.21 18.31 3.89
CA ALA A 16 3.21 18.21 4.94
C ALA A 16 2.00 17.36 4.50
N ILE A 17 1.47 17.60 3.29
CA ILE A 17 0.41 16.78 2.70
C ILE A 17 0.84 15.32 2.59
N THR A 18 2.07 15.06 2.14
CA THR A 18 2.58 13.68 2.01
C THR A 18 2.70 12.98 3.36
N LEU A 19 3.18 13.68 4.39
CA LEU A 19 3.30 13.13 5.74
C LEU A 19 1.93 12.80 6.33
N VAL A 20 0.97 13.73 6.22
CA VAL A 20 -0.42 13.49 6.65
C VAL A 20 -1.04 12.34 5.87
N ALA A 21 -0.89 12.31 4.55
CA ALA A 21 -1.41 11.24 3.71
C ALA A 21 -0.76 9.88 4.06
N THR A 22 0.53 9.86 4.41
CA THR A 22 1.21 8.64 4.87
C THR A 22 0.60 8.13 6.16
N LEU A 23 0.47 9.00 7.17
CA LEU A 23 -0.13 8.62 8.46
C LEU A 23 -1.56 8.10 8.28
N VAL A 24 -2.41 8.86 7.59
CA VAL A 24 -3.80 8.47 7.34
C VAL A 24 -3.86 7.15 6.57
N SER A 25 -3.02 6.99 5.55
CA SER A 25 -3.06 5.79 4.71
C SER A 25 -2.59 4.54 5.46
N THR A 26 -1.55 4.65 6.29
CA THR A 26 -1.07 3.53 7.12
C THR A 26 -2.13 3.11 8.13
N TRP A 27 -2.70 4.05 8.88
CA TRP A 27 -3.73 3.73 9.87
C TRP A 27 -5.00 3.14 9.25
N ALA A 28 -5.44 3.69 8.11
CA ALA A 28 -6.61 3.19 7.41
C ALA A 28 -6.36 1.78 6.83
N LEU A 29 -5.17 1.53 6.28
CA LEU A 29 -4.78 0.22 5.78
C LEU A 29 -4.78 -0.80 6.93
N ASP A 30 -4.09 -0.50 8.04
CA ASP A 30 -3.97 -1.40 9.18
C ASP A 30 -5.35 -1.70 9.80
N ALA A 31 -6.22 -0.70 9.90
CA ALA A 31 -7.58 -0.88 10.39
C ALA A 31 -8.41 -1.78 9.46
N VAL A 32 -8.40 -1.54 8.14
CA VAL A 32 -9.15 -2.35 7.17
C VAL A 32 -8.63 -3.78 7.13
N ALA A 33 -7.30 -3.97 7.12
CA ALA A 33 -6.67 -5.28 7.16
C ALA A 33 -7.04 -6.02 8.46
N THR A 34 -6.92 -5.36 9.62
CA THR A 34 -7.24 -5.98 10.92
C THR A 34 -8.71 -6.37 10.97
N VAL A 35 -9.65 -5.50 10.58
CA VAL A 35 -11.08 -5.80 10.58
C VAL A 35 -11.39 -6.98 9.65
N ALA A 36 -10.82 -7.00 8.44
CA ALA A 36 -11.01 -8.11 7.51
C ALA A 36 -10.45 -9.44 8.05
N GLY A 37 -9.26 -9.40 8.66
CA GLY A 37 -8.64 -10.55 9.31
C GLY A 37 -9.47 -11.11 10.46
N VAL A 38 -9.89 -10.24 11.39
CA VAL A 38 -10.75 -10.62 12.52
C VAL A 38 -12.07 -11.20 12.03
N THR A 39 -12.70 -10.53 11.05
CA THR A 39 -14.00 -10.97 10.52
C THR A 39 -13.90 -12.36 9.89
N LEU A 40 -12.86 -12.61 9.09
CA LEU A 40 -12.70 -13.93 8.45
C LEU A 40 -12.39 -15.01 9.50
N ALA A 41 -11.50 -14.74 10.44
CA ALA A 41 -11.15 -15.70 11.50
C ALA A 41 -12.33 -16.03 12.42
N ALA A 42 -13.11 -15.02 12.81
CA ALA A 42 -14.28 -15.18 13.68
C ALA A 42 -15.50 -15.79 12.97
N SER A 43 -15.53 -15.83 11.63
CA SER A 43 -16.66 -16.36 10.88
C SER A 43 -16.82 -17.88 10.99
N GLU A 44 -15.77 -18.58 11.43
CA GLU A 44 -15.66 -20.04 11.50
C GLU A 44 -15.88 -20.80 10.16
N VAL A 45 -16.14 -20.10 9.06
CA VAL A 45 -16.42 -20.67 7.73
C VAL A 45 -15.29 -21.59 7.24
N LEU A 46 -14.05 -21.30 7.64
CA LEU A 46 -12.85 -22.03 7.23
C LEU A 46 -12.35 -23.03 8.29
N GLN A 47 -13.03 -23.18 9.44
CA GLN A 47 -12.69 -24.18 10.46
C GLN A 47 -12.69 -25.63 9.96
N PRO A 48 -13.69 -26.08 9.19
CA PRO A 48 -13.70 -27.46 8.71
C PRO A 48 -12.75 -27.67 7.52
N ALA A 49 -12.10 -26.62 7.01
CA ALA A 49 -11.26 -26.74 5.83
C ALA A 49 -9.94 -27.46 6.18
N PRO A 50 -9.45 -28.35 5.30
CA PRO A 50 -8.12 -28.94 5.46
C PRO A 50 -7.04 -27.84 5.53
N HIS A 51 -6.00 -28.04 6.35
CA HIS A 51 -4.91 -27.08 6.51
C HIS A 51 -4.28 -26.66 5.16
N ALA A 52 -4.13 -27.59 4.22
CA ALA A 52 -3.64 -27.31 2.87
C ALA A 52 -4.49 -26.26 2.11
N VAL A 53 -5.82 -26.26 2.32
CA VAL A 53 -6.73 -25.27 1.74
C VAL A 53 -6.50 -23.89 2.37
N VAL A 54 -6.31 -23.84 3.69
CA VAL A 54 -6.01 -22.58 4.41
C VAL A 54 -4.67 -21.99 3.96
N VAL A 55 -3.64 -22.81 3.80
CA VAL A 55 -2.34 -22.37 3.25
C VAL A 55 -2.48 -21.89 1.81
N ALA A 56 -3.22 -22.60 0.96
CA ALA A 56 -3.48 -22.16 -0.41
C ALA A 56 -4.21 -20.82 -0.46
N LEU A 57 -5.20 -20.62 0.41
CA LEU A 57 -5.91 -19.34 0.55
C LEU A 57 -4.94 -18.22 0.97
N LEU A 58 -4.07 -18.47 1.94
CA LEU A 58 -3.06 -17.50 2.36
C LEU A 58 -2.14 -17.11 1.19
N VAL A 59 -1.63 -18.07 0.43
CA VAL A 59 -0.79 -17.79 -0.76
C VAL A 59 -1.55 -16.94 -1.78
N LEU A 60 -2.81 -17.28 -2.08
CA LEU A 60 -3.66 -16.51 -2.98
C LEU A 60 -3.94 -15.10 -2.46
N SER A 61 -4.06 -14.92 -1.14
CA SER A 61 -4.24 -13.61 -0.52
C SER A 61 -3.02 -12.69 -0.75
N TYR A 62 -1.79 -13.20 -0.70
CA TYR A 62 -0.58 -12.43 -1.03
C TYR A 62 -0.51 -12.03 -2.49
N VAL A 63 -0.89 -12.95 -3.39
CA VAL A 63 -0.96 -12.64 -4.83
C VAL A 63 -1.99 -11.53 -5.08
N THR A 64 -3.12 -11.60 -4.40
CA THR A 64 -4.20 -10.60 -4.48
C THR A 64 -3.74 -9.25 -3.93
N TRP A 65 -3.07 -9.24 -2.78
CA TRP A 65 -2.43 -8.05 -2.22
C TRP A 65 -1.41 -7.44 -3.17
N GLY A 66 -0.51 -8.25 -3.73
CA GLY A 66 0.45 -7.80 -4.73
C GLY A 66 -0.21 -7.19 -5.97
N ALA A 67 -1.36 -7.72 -6.40
CA ALA A 67 -2.14 -7.14 -7.51
C ALA A 67 -2.74 -5.77 -7.14
N GLY A 68 -3.34 -5.63 -5.94
CA GLY A 68 -3.83 -4.36 -5.42
C GLY A 68 -2.73 -3.32 -5.27
N LEU A 69 -1.61 -3.70 -4.67
CA LEU A 69 -0.43 -2.87 -4.48
C LEU A 69 0.12 -2.36 -5.81
N ARG A 70 0.22 -3.21 -6.85
CA ARG A 70 0.65 -2.76 -8.19
C ARG A 70 -0.22 -1.64 -8.76
N VAL A 71 -1.53 -1.65 -8.47
CA VAL A 71 -2.44 -0.58 -8.89
C VAL A 71 -2.16 0.70 -8.10
N ASN A 72 -1.96 0.59 -6.78
CA ASN A 72 -1.63 1.74 -5.94
C ASN A 72 -0.28 2.35 -6.31
N LEU A 73 0.78 1.56 -6.45
CA LEU A 73 2.13 2.05 -6.82
C LEU A 73 2.12 2.87 -8.11
N ARG A 74 1.37 2.42 -9.13
CA ARG A 74 1.20 3.18 -10.38
C ARG A 74 0.44 4.48 -10.18
N ALA A 75 -0.57 4.50 -9.31
CA ALA A 75 -1.34 5.70 -9.02
C ALA A 75 -0.53 6.70 -8.19
N ASN A 76 0.17 6.23 -7.16
CA ASN A 76 1.03 7.05 -6.31
C ASN A 76 2.21 7.65 -7.10
N TRP A 77 2.79 6.88 -8.03
CA TRP A 77 3.76 7.41 -8.99
C TRP A 77 3.21 8.60 -9.79
N ARG A 78 2.01 8.46 -10.38
CA ARG A 78 1.39 9.54 -11.16
C ARG A 78 1.07 10.75 -10.29
N LEU A 79 0.60 10.53 -9.07
CA LEU A 79 0.38 11.59 -8.10
C LEU A 79 1.68 12.36 -7.84
N LEU A 80 2.79 11.67 -7.59
CA LEU A 80 4.11 12.28 -7.42
C LEU A 80 4.56 13.07 -8.66
N GLU A 81 4.35 12.52 -9.85
CA GLU A 81 4.72 13.16 -11.12
C GLU A 81 3.92 14.45 -11.36
N ASP A 82 2.61 14.41 -11.11
CA ASP A 82 1.67 15.49 -11.45
C ASP A 82 1.59 16.58 -10.37
N THR A 83 1.71 16.22 -9.09
CA THR A 83 1.49 17.16 -7.97
C THR A 83 2.71 17.34 -7.08
N GLY A 84 3.68 16.42 -7.15
CA GLY A 84 4.80 16.35 -6.22
C GLY A 84 4.42 15.86 -4.82
N THR A 85 3.23 15.27 -4.62
CA THR A 85 2.78 14.67 -3.34
C THR A 85 2.66 13.16 -3.47
N SER A 86 2.67 12.45 -2.34
CA SER A 86 2.58 10.97 -2.28
C SER A 86 1.69 10.55 -1.11
N THR A 87 1.12 9.35 -1.19
CA THR A 87 0.50 8.66 -0.03
C THR A 87 1.54 7.94 0.84
N ASN A 88 2.82 7.97 0.45
CA ASN A 88 3.93 7.37 1.20
C ASN A 88 5.17 8.29 1.17
N ALA A 89 5.63 8.68 2.36
CA ALA A 89 6.75 9.60 2.54
C ALA A 89 8.08 9.05 2.03
N LEU A 90 8.34 7.75 2.19
CA LEU A 90 9.57 7.12 1.73
C LEU A 90 9.59 6.97 0.21
N SER A 91 8.45 6.65 -0.42
CA SER A 91 8.28 6.73 -1.88
C SER A 91 8.62 8.13 -2.41
N LYS A 92 8.11 9.18 -1.75
CA LYS A 92 8.43 10.57 -2.12
C LYS A 92 9.91 10.89 -1.92
N MET A 93 10.48 10.49 -0.79
CA MET A 93 11.88 10.73 -0.48
C MET A 93 12.80 10.14 -1.54
N LEU A 94 12.65 8.85 -1.85
CA LEU A 94 13.48 8.18 -2.85
C LEU A 94 13.26 8.75 -4.26
N PHE A 95 12.03 9.11 -4.60
CA PHE A 95 11.73 9.82 -5.84
C PHE A 95 12.45 11.17 -5.93
N ASP A 96 12.32 12.03 -4.91
CA ASP A 96 12.93 13.37 -4.89
C ASP A 96 14.47 13.29 -4.88
N LEU A 97 15.05 12.28 -4.21
CA LEU A 97 16.49 12.03 -4.22
C LEU A 97 16.98 11.63 -5.61
N LEU A 98 16.30 10.68 -6.26
CA LEU A 98 16.71 10.21 -7.58
C LEU A 98 16.44 11.25 -8.68
N ARG A 99 15.39 12.06 -8.55
CA ARG A 99 15.05 13.13 -9.49
C ARG A 99 16.14 14.20 -9.63
N ARG A 100 17.00 14.35 -8.62
CA ARG A 100 18.18 15.22 -8.69
C ARG A 100 19.30 14.67 -9.59
N ARG A 101 19.29 13.35 -9.85
CA ARG A 101 20.36 12.63 -10.55
C ARG A 101 19.91 12.01 -11.87
N SER A 102 18.60 11.83 -12.07
CA SER A 102 18.06 11.16 -13.26
C SER A 102 16.72 11.77 -13.67
N SER A 103 16.51 11.90 -14.97
CA SER A 103 15.23 12.23 -15.61
C SER A 103 14.49 10.99 -16.14
N SER A 104 15.05 9.79 -15.99
CA SER A 104 14.44 8.55 -16.49
C SER A 104 13.17 8.22 -15.72
N ARG A 105 12.02 8.26 -16.41
CA ARG A 105 10.70 7.93 -15.82
C ARG A 105 10.69 6.52 -15.21
N ARG A 106 11.36 5.55 -15.84
CA ARG A 106 11.44 4.17 -15.33
C ARG A 106 12.21 4.10 -14.02
N SER A 107 13.36 4.79 -13.93
CA SER A 107 14.19 4.78 -12.72
C SER A 107 13.48 5.49 -11.57
N LEU A 108 12.81 6.61 -11.86
CA LEU A 108 12.03 7.35 -10.89
C LEU A 108 10.82 6.54 -10.39
N TYR A 109 10.11 5.84 -11.28
CA TYR A 109 9.05 4.90 -10.89
C TYR A 109 9.59 3.83 -9.95
N ALA A 110 10.70 3.19 -10.31
CA ALA A 110 11.33 2.16 -9.50
C ALA A 110 11.72 2.70 -8.11
N ALA A 111 12.34 3.88 -8.01
CA ALA A 111 12.67 4.49 -6.73
C ALA A 111 11.44 4.76 -5.85
N SER A 112 10.37 5.29 -6.43
CA SER A 112 9.12 5.51 -5.70
C SER A 112 8.49 4.20 -5.22
N ALA A 113 8.54 3.15 -6.04
CA ALA A 113 8.00 1.84 -5.71
C ALA A 113 8.82 1.15 -4.61
N LEU A 114 10.15 1.19 -4.70
CA LEU A 114 11.04 0.64 -3.67
C LEU A 114 10.84 1.33 -2.32
N GLY A 115 10.62 2.65 -2.32
CA GLY A 115 10.35 3.40 -1.10
C GLY A 115 9.08 2.98 -0.38
N TYR A 116 8.13 2.35 -1.10
CA TYR A 116 6.95 1.74 -0.51
C TYR A 116 7.22 0.30 -0.08
N VAL A 117 7.72 -0.52 -1.01
CA VAL A 117 7.77 -1.98 -0.84
C VAL A 117 8.79 -2.42 0.20
N ILE A 118 9.97 -1.77 0.27
CA ILE A 118 11.03 -2.19 1.19
C ILE A 118 10.58 -2.05 2.66
N PRO A 119 10.06 -0.91 3.13
CA PRO A 119 9.56 -0.79 4.50
C PRO A 119 8.43 -1.76 4.82
N GLU A 120 7.50 -2.01 3.90
CA GLU A 120 6.41 -2.97 4.11
C GLU A 120 6.96 -4.39 4.32
N ILE A 121 7.87 -4.84 3.44
CA ILE A 121 8.52 -6.14 3.62
C ILE A 121 9.31 -6.19 4.93
N ALA A 122 10.03 -5.12 5.27
CA ALA A 122 10.81 -5.07 6.50
C ALA A 122 9.95 -5.12 7.77
N LYS A 123 8.74 -4.52 7.75
CA LYS A 123 7.78 -4.61 8.84
C LYS A 123 7.25 -6.03 9.01
N GLU A 124 6.98 -6.74 7.92
CA GLU A 124 6.29 -8.03 7.97
C GLU A 124 7.23 -9.24 8.07
N ALA A 125 8.48 -9.13 7.62
CA ALA A 125 9.44 -10.24 7.61
C ALA A 125 9.65 -10.92 8.99
N PRO A 126 9.75 -10.20 10.12
CA PRO A 126 9.87 -10.84 11.44
C PRO A 126 8.63 -11.67 11.81
N TYR A 127 7.44 -11.20 11.46
CA TYR A 127 6.19 -11.91 11.73
C TYR A 127 6.10 -13.20 10.93
N TYR A 128 6.51 -13.20 9.65
CA TYR A 128 6.53 -14.41 8.84
C TYR A 128 7.59 -15.41 9.28
N ALA A 129 8.79 -14.95 9.64
CA ALA A 129 9.81 -15.83 10.18
C ALA A 129 9.33 -16.51 11.48
N GLY A 130 8.68 -15.75 12.36
CA GLY A 130 8.09 -16.28 13.60
C GLY A 130 6.92 -17.23 13.35
N ALA A 131 5.95 -16.85 12.52
CA ALA A 131 4.76 -17.64 12.23
C ALA A 131 5.10 -18.94 11.47
N PHE A 132 6.02 -18.89 10.50
CA PHE A 132 6.50 -20.08 9.81
C PHE A 132 7.28 -21.00 10.77
N GLY A 133 8.14 -20.44 11.62
CA GLY A 133 8.85 -21.20 12.65
C GLY A 133 7.89 -21.90 13.62
N ALA A 134 6.87 -21.19 14.11
CA ALA A 134 5.85 -21.74 15.00
C ALA A 134 4.98 -22.82 14.32
N ALA A 135 4.63 -22.64 13.04
CA ALA A 135 3.85 -23.61 12.28
C ALA A 135 4.63 -24.90 11.98
N VAL A 136 5.94 -24.82 11.77
CA VAL A 136 6.80 -26.01 11.56
C VAL A 136 7.06 -26.77 12.87
N LEU A 137 7.03 -26.08 14.01
CA LEU A 137 7.39 -26.64 15.31
C LEU A 137 6.20 -27.07 16.18
N THR A 138 4.95 -26.79 15.79
CA THR A 138 3.78 -27.09 16.64
C THR A 138 2.58 -27.65 15.85
N ASP A 139 1.91 -28.67 16.40
CA ASP A 139 0.63 -29.23 15.89
C ASP A 139 -0.61 -28.46 16.42
N SER A 140 -0.44 -27.19 16.83
CA SER A 140 -1.48 -26.48 17.58
C SER A 140 -2.59 -25.90 16.69
N VAL A 141 -3.84 -26.11 17.10
CA VAL A 141 -5.09 -25.57 16.50
C VAL A 141 -5.10 -24.02 16.42
N ASP A 142 -4.21 -23.37 17.17
CA ASP A 142 -3.99 -21.91 17.15
C ASP A 142 -3.35 -21.40 15.84
N ALA A 143 -2.49 -22.22 15.21
CA ALA A 143 -1.83 -21.84 13.96
C ALA A 143 -2.82 -21.65 12.79
N THR A 144 -3.88 -22.45 12.72
CA THR A 144 -4.87 -22.34 11.63
C THR A 144 -5.67 -21.04 11.74
N HIS A 145 -6.03 -20.61 12.95
CA HIS A 145 -6.72 -19.32 13.16
C HIS A 145 -5.84 -18.14 12.76
N ALA A 146 -4.54 -18.18 13.09
CA ALA A 146 -3.58 -17.17 12.68
C ALA A 146 -3.44 -17.09 11.15
N LEU A 147 -3.38 -18.23 10.46
CA LEU A 147 -3.32 -18.26 8.99
C LEU A 147 -4.59 -17.71 8.34
N ILE A 148 -5.77 -18.04 8.89
CA ILE A 148 -7.06 -17.49 8.43
C ILE A 148 -7.10 -15.97 8.66
N PHE A 149 -6.69 -15.51 9.83
CA PHE A 149 -6.58 -14.08 10.13
C PHE A 149 -5.66 -13.36 9.12
N LEU A 150 -4.47 -13.89 8.87
CA LEU A 150 -3.51 -13.32 7.90
C LEU A 150 -4.08 -13.29 6.48
N ALA A 151 -4.76 -14.36 6.06
CA ALA A 151 -5.42 -14.39 4.76
C ALA A 151 -6.48 -13.30 4.64
N GLY A 152 -7.32 -13.13 5.66
CA GLY A 152 -8.33 -12.06 5.71
C GLY A 152 -7.69 -10.67 5.71
N ALA A 153 -6.61 -10.48 6.47
CA ALA A 153 -5.88 -9.23 6.54
C ALA A 153 -5.28 -8.83 5.19
N ASN A 154 -4.63 -9.77 4.50
CA ASN A 154 -4.09 -9.55 3.15
C ASN A 154 -5.18 -9.19 2.14
N LEU A 155 -6.36 -9.83 2.21
CA LEU A 155 -7.49 -9.50 1.33
C LEU A 155 -8.02 -8.09 1.62
N GLY A 156 -8.14 -7.70 2.90
CA GLY A 156 -8.50 -6.35 3.31
C GLY A 156 -7.51 -5.31 2.82
N ALA A 157 -6.21 -5.56 3.01
CA ALA A 157 -5.14 -4.71 2.50
C ALA A 157 -5.20 -4.61 0.97
N ALA A 158 -5.38 -5.72 0.25
CA ALA A 158 -5.50 -5.74 -1.21
C ALA A 158 -6.65 -4.84 -1.70
N LEU A 159 -7.81 -4.94 -1.05
CA LEU A 159 -8.99 -4.13 -1.36
C LEU A 159 -8.71 -2.65 -1.12
N TYR A 160 -8.11 -2.31 0.02
CA TYR A 160 -7.76 -0.93 0.37
C TYR A 160 -6.79 -0.33 -0.65
N GLU A 161 -5.68 -1.02 -0.93
CA GLU A 161 -4.67 -0.64 -1.92
C GLU A 161 -5.28 -0.41 -3.31
N TYR A 162 -6.12 -1.34 -3.75
CA TYR A 162 -6.83 -1.22 -5.01
C TYR A 162 -7.76 0.00 -5.03
N ALA A 163 -8.56 0.20 -3.97
CA ALA A 163 -9.50 1.31 -3.86
C ALA A 163 -8.78 2.67 -3.90
N VAL A 164 -7.74 2.86 -3.09
CA VAL A 164 -6.92 4.08 -3.07
C VAL A 164 -6.31 4.34 -4.45
N GLY A 165 -5.75 3.31 -5.08
CA GLY A 165 -5.18 3.43 -6.42
C GLY A 165 -6.21 3.84 -7.48
N ARG A 166 -7.43 3.30 -7.43
CA ARG A 166 -8.52 3.64 -8.35
C ARG A 166 -9.06 5.05 -8.13
N LEU A 167 -9.26 5.44 -6.87
CA LEU A 167 -9.73 6.79 -6.50
C LEU A 167 -8.72 7.86 -6.90
N THR A 168 -7.43 7.62 -6.63
CA THR A 168 -6.35 8.53 -7.04
C THR A 168 -6.31 8.70 -8.54
N ARG A 169 -6.42 7.60 -9.30
CA ARG A 169 -6.48 7.68 -10.77
C ARG A 169 -7.69 8.47 -11.26
N GLY A 170 -8.88 8.22 -10.71
CA GLY A 170 -10.10 8.95 -11.06
C GLY A 170 -10.00 10.45 -10.79
N TYR A 171 -9.39 10.82 -9.66
CA TYR A 171 -9.12 12.22 -9.32
C TYR A 171 -8.19 12.91 -10.33
N LEU A 172 -7.08 12.26 -10.69
CA LEU A 172 -6.12 12.79 -11.66
C LEU A 172 -6.74 12.92 -13.06
N ASP A 173 -7.44 11.89 -13.52
CA ASP A 173 -8.12 11.91 -14.83
C ASP A 173 -9.18 13.02 -14.89
N GLY A 174 -9.96 13.20 -13.82
CA GLY A 174 -10.94 14.27 -13.70
C GLY A 174 -10.32 15.67 -13.69
N ARG A 175 -9.16 15.82 -13.03
CA ARG A 175 -8.39 17.08 -13.04
C ARG A 175 -7.91 17.42 -14.45
N SER A 176 -7.31 16.47 -15.17
CA SER A 176 -6.81 16.69 -16.53
C SER A 176 -7.92 17.10 -17.50
N ARG A 177 -9.11 16.48 -17.40
CA ARG A 177 -10.29 16.87 -18.19
C ARG A 177 -10.78 18.29 -17.90
N ARG A 178 -10.74 18.73 -16.64
CA ARG A 178 -11.13 20.11 -16.28
C ARG A 178 -10.17 21.14 -16.85
N VAL A 179 -8.87 20.86 -16.81
CA VAL A 179 -7.85 21.75 -17.39
C VAL A 179 -8.04 21.88 -18.90
N ALA A 180 -8.26 20.76 -19.61
CA ALA A 180 -8.46 20.76 -21.07
C ALA A 180 -9.74 21.46 -21.54
N ARG A 181 -10.74 21.62 -20.67
CA ARG A 181 -11.98 22.37 -20.99
C ARG A 181 -11.86 23.88 -20.75
N ALA A 182 -10.86 24.28 -19.97
CA ALA A 182 -10.61 25.69 -19.64
C ALA A 182 -9.56 26.34 -20.56
N SER A 183 -8.89 25.54 -21.40
CA SER A 183 -7.96 25.95 -22.47
C SER A 183 -8.67 26.02 -23.81
#